data_AF-A0A8S3DQ61-F1
#
_entry.id   AF-A0A8S3DQ61-F1
#
_cell.length_a   1.000
_cell.length_b   1.000
_cell.length_c   1.000
_cell.angle_alpha   90.00
_cell.angle_beta   90.00
_cell.angle_gamma   90.00
#
_symmetry.space_group_name_H-M   'P 1'
#
loop_
_entity.id
_entity.type
_entity.pdbx_description
1 polymer ?
#
loop_
_entity_poly.entity_id
_entity_poly.type
_entity_poly.pdbx_seq_one_letter_code
_entity_poly.pdbx_strand_id
1 'polypeptide(L)'
;MGLKPCENSFVKGYLLISGIDQLAPFIEAFVHRESPIDTDGAKMDIYTYDFLPVLMSDESTVEWALTCVVNCFSQLYIPVTLSIEQQAEIIGRSYGINGTNFQYLKNTLNTYRILALIDTSTEEMQQLYDAVLLYRQQLIEEDRQWLEAFDQLSTKDERQLAIKSRMTKRILTKPLKVFSDTCSVAPEIIPKYHRMLSV
;
A
#
# COMPACT_ATOMS: atom_id res chain seq x y z
N MET A 1 -4.13 -6.75 -4.87
CA MET A 1 -2.98 -7.64 -4.61
C MET A 1 -3.42 -8.61 -3.54
N GLY A 2 -3.33 -9.91 -3.79
CA GLY A 2 -3.86 -10.89 -2.85
C GLY A 2 -3.30 -12.26 -3.16
N LEU A 3 -3.21 -13.07 -2.11
CA LEU A 3 -2.96 -14.50 -2.21
C LEU A 3 -4.08 -15.14 -3.04
N LYS A 4 -3.80 -16.25 -3.71
CA LYS A 4 -4.88 -16.97 -4.43
C LYS A 4 -5.96 -17.34 -3.41
N PRO A 5 -7.25 -17.05 -3.67
CA PRO A 5 -8.31 -17.48 -2.79
C PRO A 5 -8.24 -19.00 -2.62
N CYS A 6 -8.15 -19.47 -1.38
CA CYS A 6 -8.27 -20.87 -1.05
C CYS A 6 -9.55 -21.04 -0.24
N GLU A 7 -10.39 -21.99 -0.62
CA GLU A 7 -11.68 -22.23 0.06
C GLU A 7 -11.52 -22.55 1.56
N ASN A 8 -10.32 -22.98 1.98
CA ASN A 8 -9.99 -23.33 3.36
C ASN A 8 -8.68 -22.65 3.84
N SER A 9 -8.48 -21.36 3.55
CA SER A 9 -7.35 -20.60 4.13
C SER A 9 -7.74 -19.94 5.45
N PHE A 10 -6.96 -20.23 6.49
CA PHE A 10 -6.91 -19.44 7.72
C PHE A 10 -5.72 -18.48 7.64
N VAL A 11 -5.89 -17.27 8.15
CA VAL A 11 -4.80 -16.31 8.37
C VAL A 11 -4.67 -16.11 9.86
N LYS A 12 -3.47 -16.34 10.40
CA LYS A 12 -3.19 -16.08 11.81
C LYS A 12 -3.14 -14.58 12.07
N GLY A 13 -3.72 -14.15 13.18
CA GLY A 13 -3.78 -12.75 13.60
C GLY A 13 -3.95 -12.59 15.10
N TYR A 14 -4.22 -11.36 15.52
CA TYR A 14 -4.55 -11.04 16.91
C TYR A 14 -5.94 -10.47 17.02
N LEU A 15 -6.65 -10.89 18.07
CA LEU A 15 -7.86 -10.25 18.51
C LEU A 15 -7.51 -9.22 19.58
N LEU A 16 -7.86 -7.96 19.31
CA LEU A 16 -7.79 -6.89 20.30
C LEU A 16 -9.14 -6.77 20.99
N ILE A 17 -9.16 -6.87 22.32
CA ILE A 17 -10.37 -6.80 23.13
C ILE A 17 -10.35 -5.50 23.92
N SER A 18 -11.39 -4.68 23.75
CA SER A 18 -11.58 -3.45 24.51
C SER A 18 -12.53 -3.70 25.69
N GLY A 19 -12.25 -3.08 26.83
CA GLY A 19 -13.23 -2.99 27.91
C GLY A 19 -14.41 -2.09 27.52
N ILE A 20 -15.56 -2.28 28.15
CA ILE A 20 -16.79 -1.55 27.76
C ILE A 20 -16.62 -0.02 27.84
N ASP A 21 -15.87 0.46 28.83
CA ASP A 21 -15.59 1.88 29.04
C ASP A 21 -14.67 2.49 27.97
N GLN A 22 -13.97 1.65 27.20
CA GLN A 22 -13.04 2.04 26.13
C GLN A 22 -13.56 1.66 24.74
N LEU A 23 -14.77 1.12 24.63
CA LEU A 23 -15.29 0.62 23.36
C LEU A 23 -15.46 1.72 22.32
N ALA A 24 -16.12 2.83 22.68
CA ALA A 24 -16.31 3.96 21.79
C ALA A 24 -14.99 4.58 21.29
N PRO A 25 -14.04 4.99 22.16
CA PRO A 25 -12.78 5.57 21.68
C PRO A 25 -11.93 4.57 20.89
N PHE A 26 -12.02 3.26 21.21
CA PHE A 26 -11.36 2.23 20.43
C PHE A 26 -11.90 2.13 19.00
N ILE A 27 -13.23 2.09 18.84
CA ILE A 27 -13.88 2.05 17.53
C ILE A 27 -13.59 3.32 16.74
N GLU A 28 -13.65 4.49 17.37
CA GLU A 28 -13.33 5.77 16.72
C GLU A 28 -11.89 5.80 16.20
N ALA A 29 -10.92 5.40 17.03
CA ALA A 29 -9.52 5.33 16.64
C ALA A 29 -9.28 4.33 15.51
N PHE A 30 -9.95 3.16 15.57
CA PHE A 30 -9.90 2.14 14.53
C PHE A 30 -10.44 2.67 13.20
N VAL A 31 -11.65 3.25 13.19
CA VAL A 31 -12.27 3.82 11.99
C VAL A 31 -11.44 4.96 11.41
N HIS A 32 -10.86 5.81 12.26
CA HIS A 32 -10.00 6.90 11.80
C HIS A 32 -8.73 6.37 11.12
N ARG A 33 -8.11 5.32 11.67
CA ARG A 33 -6.91 4.71 11.10
C ARG A 33 -7.18 4.05 9.74
N GLU A 34 -8.29 3.34 9.63
CA GLU A 34 -8.67 2.58 8.42
C GLU A 34 -9.50 3.41 7.41
N SER A 35 -9.62 4.73 7.60
CA SER A 35 -10.26 5.65 6.66
C SER A 35 -9.20 6.54 6.00
N PRO A 36 -8.41 6.02 5.04
CA PRO A 36 -7.41 6.82 4.35
C PRO A 36 -8.07 8.01 3.64
N ILE A 37 -7.35 9.12 3.60
CA ILE A 37 -7.77 10.39 3.00
C ILE A 37 -6.81 10.70 1.85
N ASP A 38 -7.34 11.14 0.72
CA ASP A 38 -6.52 11.54 -0.43
C ASP A 38 -5.88 12.93 -0.25
N THR A 39 -5.20 13.41 -1.29
CA THR A 39 -4.52 14.72 -1.27
C THR A 39 -5.47 15.91 -1.19
N ASP A 40 -6.73 15.73 -1.57
CA ASP A 40 -7.76 16.78 -1.57
C ASP A 40 -8.60 16.77 -0.27
N GLY A 41 -8.28 15.86 0.65
CA GLY A 41 -9.00 15.74 1.91
C GLY A 41 -10.24 14.85 1.82
N ALA A 42 -10.48 14.16 0.69
CA ALA A 42 -11.60 13.27 0.52
C ALA A 42 -11.29 11.88 1.07
N LYS A 43 -12.27 11.29 1.77
CA LYS A 43 -12.16 9.91 2.26
C LYS A 43 -12.10 8.95 1.08
N MET A 44 -11.10 8.08 1.09
CA MET A 44 -10.90 7.06 0.09
C MET A 44 -11.73 5.81 0.45
N ASP A 45 -12.50 5.33 -0.52
CA ASP A 45 -13.33 4.15 -0.37
C ASP A 45 -12.51 2.86 -0.61
N ILE A 46 -11.54 2.56 0.25
CA ILE A 46 -10.65 1.39 0.13
C ILE A 46 -11.16 0.19 0.93
N TYR A 47 -11.73 0.45 2.11
CA TYR A 47 -12.11 -0.57 3.06
C TYR A 47 -13.58 -0.43 3.48
N THR A 48 -14.25 -1.56 3.66
CA THR A 48 -15.52 -1.69 4.38
C THR A 48 -15.28 -2.38 5.72
N TYR A 49 -16.26 -2.31 6.61
CA TYR A 49 -16.19 -2.95 7.93
C TYR A 49 -17.10 -4.16 7.95
N ASP A 50 -16.59 -5.25 8.50
CA ASP A 50 -17.35 -6.49 8.61
C ASP A 50 -17.01 -7.23 9.91
N PHE A 51 -17.91 -8.12 10.34
CA PHE A 51 -17.67 -9.03 11.45
C PHE A 51 -17.27 -10.40 10.90
N LEU A 52 -16.05 -10.83 11.20
CA LEU A 52 -15.56 -12.14 10.80
C LEU A 52 -15.48 -13.08 12.01
N PRO A 53 -15.79 -14.38 11.83
CA PRO A 53 -15.54 -15.38 12.84
C PRO A 53 -14.04 -15.60 13.01
N VAL A 54 -13.57 -15.62 14.26
CA VAL A 54 -12.19 -15.85 14.64
C VAL A 54 -12.13 -17.09 15.51
N LEU A 55 -11.39 -18.10 15.05
CA LEU A 55 -11.09 -19.28 15.84
C LEU A 55 -9.98 -18.94 16.84
N MET A 56 -10.27 -19.14 18.12
CA MET A 56 -9.31 -18.87 19.19
C MET A 56 -8.22 -19.94 19.23
N SER A 57 -7.16 -19.71 20.01
CA SER A 57 -6.00 -20.62 20.08
C SER A 57 -6.33 -22.01 20.66
N ASP A 58 -7.49 -22.17 21.29
CA ASP A 58 -8.00 -23.46 21.77
C ASP A 58 -8.70 -24.28 20.67
N GLU A 59 -8.78 -23.74 19.45
CA GLU A 59 -9.41 -24.34 18.25
C GLU A 59 -10.87 -24.79 18.44
N SER A 60 -11.53 -24.33 19.51
CA SER A 60 -12.89 -24.76 19.85
C SER A 60 -13.82 -23.59 20.14
N THR A 61 -13.25 -22.44 20.50
CA THR A 61 -13.98 -21.20 20.71
C THR A 61 -13.95 -20.34 19.45
N VAL A 62 -15.13 -19.84 19.04
CA VAL A 62 -15.26 -18.89 17.93
C VAL A 62 -15.78 -17.56 18.48
N GLU A 63 -15.02 -16.50 18.25
CA GLU A 63 -15.40 -15.13 18.56
C GLU A 63 -15.76 -14.35 17.28
N TRP A 64 -16.55 -13.29 17.41
CA TRP A 64 -16.86 -12.41 16.27
C TRP A 64 -16.08 -11.11 16.40
N ALA A 65 -15.21 -10.83 15.45
CA ALA A 65 -14.33 -9.67 15.46
C ALA A 65 -14.71 -8.68 14.37
N LEU A 66 -14.86 -7.41 14.75
CA LEU A 66 -14.92 -6.31 13.80
C LEU A 66 -13.55 -6.16 13.13
N THR A 67 -13.53 -6.15 11.80
CA THR A 67 -12.31 -5.90 11.01
C THR A 67 -12.61 -4.98 9.83
N CYS A 68 -11.55 -4.49 9.19
CA CYS A 68 -11.61 -3.82 7.90
C CYS A 68 -11.30 -4.83 6.80
N VAL A 69 -12.18 -4.93 5.81
CA VAL A 69 -11.99 -5.75 4.61
C VAL A 69 -11.88 -4.83 3.40
N VAL A 70 -11.14 -5.27 2.38
CA VAL A 70 -10.98 -4.47 1.15
C VAL A 70 -12.34 -4.37 0.44
N ASN A 71 -12.75 -3.14 0.10
CA ASN A 71 -13.93 -2.90 -0.72
C ASN A 71 -13.65 -3.31 -2.17
N CYS A 72 -14.24 -4.42 -2.62
CA CYS A 72 -14.07 -4.93 -3.99
C CYS A 72 -14.71 -4.05 -5.07
N PHE A 73 -15.58 -3.11 -4.69
CA PHE A 73 -16.16 -2.10 -5.58
C PHE A 73 -15.33 -0.81 -5.66
N SER A 74 -14.27 -0.70 -4.85
CA SER A 74 -13.36 0.43 -4.89
C SER A 74 -12.71 0.56 -6.25
N GLN A 75 -12.56 1.79 -6.76
CA GLN A 75 -11.72 2.07 -7.93
C GLN A 75 -10.23 1.71 -7.70
N LEU A 76 -9.83 1.50 -6.44
CA LEU A 76 -8.47 1.13 -6.04
C LEU A 76 -8.31 -0.38 -5.85
N TYR A 77 -9.40 -1.14 -5.97
CA TYR A 77 -9.35 -2.59 -5.95
C TYR A 77 -8.64 -3.10 -7.20
N ILE A 78 -7.69 -4.02 -7.01
CA ILE A 78 -7.01 -4.72 -8.10
C ILE A 78 -7.65 -6.10 -8.20
N PRO A 79 -8.57 -6.34 -9.16
CA PRO A 79 -9.35 -7.57 -9.26
C PRO A 79 -8.57 -8.76 -9.81
N VAL A 80 -7.32 -8.54 -10.26
CA VAL A 80 -6.45 -9.58 -10.79
C VAL A 80 -5.40 -9.95 -9.75
N THR A 81 -5.23 -11.25 -9.53
CA THR A 81 -4.12 -11.79 -8.77
C THR A 81 -2.82 -11.56 -9.54
N LEU A 82 -1.98 -10.65 -9.03
CA LEU A 82 -0.66 -10.37 -9.60
C LEU A 82 0.33 -11.47 -9.20
N SER A 83 1.29 -11.77 -10.09
CA SER A 83 2.42 -12.65 -9.73
C SER A 83 3.29 -12.02 -8.64
N ILE A 84 4.11 -12.82 -7.95
CA ILE A 84 5.03 -12.31 -6.92
C ILE A 84 5.97 -11.25 -7.52
N GLU A 85 6.43 -11.44 -8.76
CA GLU A 85 7.32 -10.52 -9.46
C GLU A 85 6.63 -9.18 -9.76
N GLN A 86 5.36 -9.21 -10.20
CA GLN A 86 4.58 -7.99 -10.43
C GLN A 86 4.31 -7.24 -9.13
N GLN A 87 3.97 -7.96 -8.05
CA GLN A 87 3.81 -7.36 -6.74
C GLN A 87 5.12 -6.76 -6.23
N ALA A 88 6.23 -7.46 -6.44
CA ALA A 88 7.57 -7.00 -6.06
C ALA A 88 7.96 -5.73 -6.80
N GLU A 89 7.65 -5.63 -8.10
CA GLU A 89 7.91 -4.43 -8.90
C GLU A 89 7.21 -3.20 -8.33
N ILE A 90 5.91 -3.36 -8.04
CA ILE A 90 5.05 -2.31 -7.48
C ILE A 90 5.56 -1.91 -6.09
N ILE A 91 5.63 -2.87 -5.16
CA ILE A 91 6.03 -2.62 -3.77
C ILE A 91 7.44 -2.05 -3.68
N GLY A 92 8.36 -2.56 -4.50
CA GLY A 92 9.76 -2.15 -4.48
C GLY A 92 9.97 -0.68 -4.84
N ARG A 93 9.12 -0.10 -5.69
CA ARG A 93 9.18 1.32 -6.10
C ARG A 93 8.23 2.23 -5.32
N SER A 94 7.17 1.69 -4.71
CA SER A 94 6.13 2.50 -4.05
C SER A 94 6.59 3.12 -2.73
N TYR A 95 6.29 4.41 -2.56
CA TYR A 95 6.53 5.17 -1.35
C TYR A 95 5.48 6.27 -1.15
N GLY A 96 5.30 6.67 0.10
CA GLY A 96 4.45 7.80 0.48
C GLY A 96 4.92 8.44 1.79
N ILE A 97 4.11 9.34 2.32
CA ILE A 97 4.42 10.06 3.57
C ILE A 97 4.61 9.13 4.79
N ASN A 98 4.05 7.92 4.73
CA ASN A 98 4.13 6.93 5.79
C ASN A 98 5.33 5.98 5.65
N GLY A 99 6.18 6.16 4.64
CA GLY A 99 7.33 5.28 4.35
C GLY A 99 7.19 4.57 3.00
N THR A 100 8.07 3.61 2.74
CA THR A 100 7.97 2.76 1.54
C THR A 100 7.04 1.58 1.78
N ASN A 101 6.42 1.05 0.72
CA ASN A 101 5.63 -0.18 0.84
C ASN A 101 6.51 -1.37 1.24
N PHE A 102 7.80 -1.35 0.89
CA PHE A 102 8.77 -2.34 1.37
C PHE A 102 8.97 -2.26 2.88
N GLN A 103 9.07 -1.06 3.46
CA GLN A 103 9.17 -0.88 4.91
C GLN A 103 7.90 -1.36 5.62
N TYR A 104 6.73 -1.12 5.05
CA TYR A 104 5.47 -1.68 5.54
C TYR A 104 5.53 -3.22 5.57
N LEU A 105 5.89 -3.87 4.45
CA LEU A 105 6.01 -5.33 4.37
C LEU A 105 7.03 -5.89 5.39
N LYS A 106 8.22 -5.26 5.48
CA LYS A 106 9.27 -5.63 6.43
C LYS A 106 8.76 -5.58 7.87
N ASN A 107 8.05 -4.50 8.23
CA ASN A 107 7.52 -4.31 9.57
C ASN A 107 6.43 -5.33 9.88
N THR A 108 5.52 -5.58 8.95
CA THR A 108 4.48 -6.62 9.09
C THR A 108 5.10 -7.99 9.33
N LEU A 109 6.09 -8.41 8.54
CA LEU A 109 6.80 -9.67 8.74
C LEU A 109 7.49 -9.76 10.10
N ASN A 110 8.16 -8.69 10.52
CA ASN A 110 8.80 -8.65 11.83
C ASN A 110 7.79 -8.77 12.96
N THR A 111 6.64 -8.10 12.86
CA THR A 111 5.54 -8.22 13.81
C THR A 111 5.06 -9.66 13.89
N TYR A 112 4.76 -10.32 12.76
CA TYR A 112 4.32 -11.72 12.73
C TYR A 112 5.34 -12.66 13.38
N ARG A 113 6.65 -12.43 13.16
CA ARG A 113 7.72 -13.23 13.78
C ARG A 113 7.81 -13.05 15.29
N ILE A 114 7.82 -11.81 15.79
CA ILE A 114 7.86 -11.49 17.23
C ILE A 114 6.70 -12.17 17.96
N LEU A 115 5.58 -12.23 17.26
CA LEU A 115 4.31 -12.72 17.73
C LEU A 115 4.08 -14.23 17.46
N ALA A 116 5.05 -14.91 16.85
CA ALA A 116 4.96 -16.33 16.51
C ALA A 116 3.72 -16.71 15.66
N LEU A 117 3.22 -15.81 14.83
CA LEU A 117 2.10 -16.03 13.90
C LEU A 117 2.56 -16.72 12.61
N ILE A 118 3.28 -17.83 12.69
CA ILE A 118 3.83 -18.48 11.51
C ILE A 118 2.77 -19.40 10.87
N ASP A 119 2.47 -19.16 9.60
CA ASP A 119 1.54 -19.90 8.74
C ASP A 119 1.93 -19.77 7.25
N THR A 120 1.15 -20.39 6.36
CA THR A 120 1.36 -20.32 4.91
C THR A 120 1.36 -18.87 4.40
N SER A 121 0.47 -18.00 4.91
CA SER A 121 0.44 -16.59 4.51
C SER A 121 1.73 -15.85 4.89
N THR A 122 2.33 -16.19 6.04
CA THR A 122 3.61 -15.63 6.47
C THR A 122 4.78 -16.10 5.60
N GLU A 123 4.74 -17.35 5.14
CA GLU A 123 5.70 -17.88 4.16
C GLU A 123 5.59 -17.16 2.81
N GLU A 124 4.37 -16.93 2.32
CA GLU A 124 4.13 -16.18 1.08
C GLU A 124 4.56 -14.70 1.21
N MET A 125 4.30 -14.07 2.37
CA MET A 125 4.83 -12.73 2.67
C MET A 125 6.35 -12.70 2.64
N GLN A 126 7.02 -13.75 3.15
CA GLN A 126 8.48 -13.86 3.11
C GLN A 126 9.00 -13.99 1.68
N GLN A 127 8.36 -14.83 0.85
CA GLN A 127 8.71 -14.95 -0.57
C GLN A 127 8.56 -13.60 -1.31
N LEU A 128 7.48 -12.87 -1.04
CA LEU A 128 7.28 -11.53 -1.58
C LEU A 128 8.36 -10.55 -1.11
N TYR A 129 8.74 -10.60 0.15
CA TYR A 129 9.81 -9.77 0.71
C TYR A 129 11.16 -10.02 0.00
N ASP A 130 11.52 -11.29 -0.19
CA ASP A 130 12.75 -11.68 -0.88
C ASP A 130 12.73 -11.26 -2.36
N ALA A 131 11.58 -11.37 -3.02
CA ALA A 131 11.38 -10.88 -4.39
C ALA A 131 11.52 -9.36 -4.49
N VAL A 132 10.98 -8.59 -3.53
CA VAL A 132 11.16 -7.13 -3.49
C VAL A 132 12.62 -6.75 -3.28
N LEU A 133 13.34 -7.45 -2.40
CA LEU A 133 14.77 -7.23 -2.19
C LEU A 133 15.57 -7.44 -3.48
N LEU A 134 15.36 -8.57 -4.16
CA LEU A 134 16.02 -8.87 -5.43
C LEU A 134 15.70 -7.81 -6.49
N TYR A 135 14.44 -7.42 -6.60
CA TYR A 135 14.01 -6.39 -7.54
C TYR A 135 14.66 -5.03 -7.24
N ARG A 136 14.75 -4.62 -5.97
CA ARG A 136 15.41 -3.35 -5.59
C ARG A 136 16.90 -3.32 -5.93
N GLN A 137 17.58 -4.47 -5.91
CA GLN A 137 18.97 -4.58 -6.36
C GLN A 137 19.14 -4.39 -7.87
N GLN A 138 18.07 -4.58 -8.65
CA GLN A 138 18.06 -4.40 -10.11
C GLN A 138 17.67 -2.97 -10.53
N LEU A 139 17.29 -2.10 -9.59
CA LEU A 139 17.02 -0.70 -9.87
C LEU A 139 18.31 0.03 -10.27
N ILE A 140 18.16 1.11 -11.04
CA ILE A 140 19.29 2.02 -11.29
C ILE A 140 19.82 2.55 -9.96
N GLU A 141 21.13 2.73 -9.89
CA GLU A 141 21.84 3.04 -8.64
C GLU A 141 21.25 4.25 -7.91
N GLU A 142 20.91 5.32 -8.64
CA GLU A 142 20.30 6.51 -8.05
C GLU A 142 18.95 6.22 -7.38
N ASP A 143 18.09 5.44 -8.03
CA ASP A 143 16.76 5.13 -7.49
C ASP A 143 16.87 4.18 -6.29
N ARG A 144 17.81 3.24 -6.33
CA ARG A 144 18.12 2.32 -5.23
C ARG A 144 18.63 3.08 -4.00
N GLN A 145 19.68 3.89 -4.15
CA GLN A 145 20.25 4.68 -3.07
C GLN A 145 19.23 5.63 -2.44
N TRP A 146 18.39 6.28 -3.27
CA TRP A 146 17.35 7.14 -2.73
C TRP A 146 16.35 6.38 -1.88
N LEU A 147 15.90 5.19 -2.33
CA LEU A 147 14.94 4.38 -1.57
C LEU A 147 15.55 3.87 -0.27
N GLU A 148 16.81 3.44 -0.29
CA GLU A 148 17.55 3.03 0.91
C GLU A 148 17.69 4.17 1.92
N ALA A 149 17.99 5.39 1.46
CA ALA A 149 18.04 6.57 2.32
C ALA A 149 16.65 6.96 2.85
N PHE A 150 15.62 6.87 2.00
CA PHE A 150 14.24 7.18 2.38
C PHE A 150 13.71 6.22 3.45
N ASP A 151 14.09 4.94 3.41
CA ASP A 151 13.73 3.93 4.41
C ASP A 151 14.28 4.25 5.83
N GLN A 152 15.33 5.08 5.94
CA GLN A 152 15.90 5.51 7.22
C GLN A 152 15.18 6.72 7.83
N LEU A 153 14.28 7.38 7.10
CA LEU A 153 13.59 8.58 7.58
C LEU A 153 12.55 8.20 8.65
N SER A 154 12.58 8.91 9.76
CA SER A 154 11.82 8.56 10.97
C SER A 154 10.49 9.31 11.05
N THR A 155 10.42 10.50 10.48
CA THR A 155 9.26 11.40 10.62
C THR A 155 8.52 11.63 9.30
N LYS A 156 7.23 12.03 9.41
CA LYS A 156 6.42 12.42 8.24
C LYS A 156 6.99 13.65 7.53
N ASP A 157 7.53 14.62 8.28
CA ASP A 157 8.07 15.86 7.72
C ASP A 157 9.35 15.63 6.90
N GLU A 158 10.27 14.80 7.41
CA GLU A 158 11.47 14.38 6.66
C GLU A 158 11.08 13.69 5.35
N ARG A 159 10.11 12.77 5.41
CA ARG A 159 9.62 12.04 4.22
C ARG A 159 8.97 12.99 3.22
N GLN A 160 8.15 13.93 3.69
CA GLN A 160 7.52 14.93 2.84
C GLN A 160 8.56 15.81 2.13
N LEU A 161 9.61 16.23 2.84
CA LEU A 161 10.71 16.99 2.26
C LEU A 161 11.49 16.18 1.21
N ALA A 162 11.80 14.92 1.51
CA ALA A 162 12.50 14.02 0.58
C ALA A 162 11.69 13.75 -0.69
N ILE A 163 10.37 13.53 -0.58
CA ILE A 163 9.45 13.35 -1.72
C ILE A 163 9.47 14.61 -2.61
N LYS A 164 9.32 15.80 -2.02
CA LYS A 164 9.36 17.07 -2.74
C LYS A 164 10.69 17.24 -3.48
N SER A 165 11.82 17.02 -2.79
CA SER A 165 13.16 17.12 -3.36
C SER A 165 13.35 16.19 -4.57
N ARG A 166 12.90 14.93 -4.48
CA ARG A 166 12.98 13.98 -5.61
C ARG A 166 12.14 14.40 -6.80
N MET A 167 10.94 14.93 -6.57
CA MET A 167 10.07 15.45 -7.63
C MET A 167 10.73 16.64 -8.35
N THR A 168 11.29 17.60 -7.60
CA THR A 168 12.00 18.75 -8.18
C THR A 168 13.22 18.30 -9.00
N LYS A 169 14.02 17.36 -8.49
CA LYS A 169 15.18 16.83 -9.22
C LYS A 169 14.75 16.16 -10.54
N ARG A 170 13.69 15.34 -10.52
CA ARG A 170 13.15 14.69 -11.74
C ARG A 170 12.58 15.69 -12.76
N ILE A 171 12.03 16.82 -12.32
CA ILE A 171 11.57 17.89 -13.22
C ILE A 171 12.78 18.56 -13.90
N LEU A 172 13.85 18.81 -13.15
CA LEU A 172 15.06 19.46 -13.66
C LEU A 172 15.90 18.55 -14.57
N THR A 173 15.84 17.22 -14.38
CA THR A 173 16.57 16.25 -15.22
C THR A 173 15.79 15.81 -16.47
N LYS A 174 14.49 16.13 -16.57
CA LYS A 174 13.79 15.97 -17.85
C LYS A 174 14.30 17.05 -18.81
N PRO A 175 14.77 16.71 -20.02
CA PRO A 175 15.16 17.73 -20.97
C PRO A 175 13.96 18.65 -21.24
N LEU A 176 14.14 19.94 -20.95
CA LEU A 176 13.23 20.97 -21.42
C LEU A 176 13.27 20.93 -22.94
N LYS A 177 12.20 20.44 -23.57
CA LYS A 177 11.96 20.72 -24.99
C LYS A 177 11.64 22.21 -25.09
N VAL A 178 12.68 23.02 -25.25
CA VAL A 178 12.55 24.37 -25.78
C VAL A 178 12.14 24.20 -27.23
N PHE A 179 10.87 24.41 -27.54
CA PHE A 179 10.45 24.59 -28.92
C PHE A 179 11.08 25.91 -29.38
N SER A 180 12.08 25.82 -30.25
CA SER A 180 12.50 26.97 -31.03
C SER A 180 11.39 27.23 -32.05
N ASP A 181 10.74 28.39 -31.94
CA ASP A 181 9.77 28.88 -32.91
C ASP A 181 10.40 28.94 -34.30
N THR A 182 10.19 27.88 -35.08
CA THR A 182 10.17 27.98 -36.53
C THR A 182 8.81 27.46 -36.96
N CYS A 183 7.94 28.41 -37.29
CA CYS A 183 6.66 28.21 -37.93
C CYS A 183 6.78 27.18 -39.07
N SER A 184 6.02 26.10 -38.96
CA SER A 184 5.37 25.51 -40.13
C SER A 184 4.03 24.92 -39.69
N VAL A 185 2.98 25.42 -40.33
CA VAL A 185 1.59 25.11 -40.10
C VAL A 185 1.26 23.76 -40.77
N ALA A 186 0.57 22.86 -40.05
CA ALA A 186 -0.59 22.04 -40.47
C ALA A 186 -0.73 20.79 -39.55
N PRO A 187 -1.88 20.09 -39.53
CA PRO A 187 -3.00 20.34 -38.63
C PRO A 187 -3.29 19.19 -37.64
N GLU A 188 -4.06 19.53 -36.60
CA GLU A 188 -4.95 18.70 -35.79
C GLU A 188 -4.74 17.17 -35.73
N ILE A 189 -4.26 16.71 -34.57
CA ILE A 189 -4.88 15.57 -33.87
C ILE A 189 -4.97 15.96 -32.40
N ILE A 190 -6.16 16.35 -31.96
CA ILE A 190 -6.50 16.45 -30.53
C ILE A 190 -6.96 15.04 -30.10
N PRO A 191 -6.24 14.30 -29.25
CA PRO A 191 -6.85 13.22 -28.51
C PRO A 191 -7.73 13.89 -27.45
N LYS A 192 -9.05 13.82 -27.66
CA LYS A 192 -10.07 14.22 -26.69
C LYS A 192 -9.76 13.54 -25.35
N TYR A 193 -9.36 14.32 -24.36
CA TYR A 193 -9.55 13.94 -22.96
C TYR A 193 -11.06 13.93 -22.70
N HIS A 194 -11.69 12.77 -22.79
CA HIS A 194 -13.01 12.59 -22.19
C HIS A 194 -12.85 12.42 -20.69
N ARG A 195 -12.99 13.53 -19.97
CA ARG A 195 -13.80 13.54 -18.75
C ARG A 195 -15.19 13.03 -19.13
N MET A 196 -15.68 12.02 -18.44
CA MET A 196 -17.12 11.83 -18.23
C MET A 196 -17.33 11.37 -16.79
N LEU A 197 -17.77 12.34 -15.99
CA LEU A 197 -18.65 12.13 -14.85
C LEU A 197 -20.06 11.80 -15.38
N SER A 198 -20.89 11.23 -14.50
CA SER A 198 -22.30 10.77 -14.62
C SER A 198 -22.46 9.31 -15.07
N VAL A 199 -23.24 8.47 -14.39
CA VAL A 199 -24.42 8.71 -13.52
C VAL A 199 -24.26 8.02 -12.17
#